data_AF-A0A0T7GDY2-F1
#
_entry.id   AF-A0A0T7GDY2-F1
#
_cell.length_a   1.000
_cell.length_b   1.000
_cell.length_c   1.000
_cell.angle_alpha   90.00
_cell.angle_beta   90.00
_cell.angle_gamma   90.00
#
_symmetry.space_group_name_H-M   'P 1'
#
loop_
_entity.id
_entity.type
_entity.pdbx_description
1 polymer ?
#
loop_
_entity_poly.entity_id
_entity_poly.type
_entity_poly.pdbx_seq_one_letter_code
_entity_poly.pdbx_strand_id
1 'polypeptide(L)'
;MNPASKLQYGDRFGDEVKKIARSALSVASVSSEAEVASARYARWFSGETGEPEPMATSAKKFRLITANMAVADVIAATKENLSVLGDDASELFASKLPTGHRMRKAIRSSILPNVPYLGTCKFGEVVTGRGQDDLAVTQMFIANFEGDLDTTAGGVNLYKTRSRDFDQMFFGLHLILDRNGNFLSFNHELGDNGVAFKTKDITTALYNIASASTGLSMEALQARAAASKKAMK
;
A
#
# COMPACT_ATOMS: atom_id res chain seq x y z
N MET A 1 -21.46 5.14 -21.22
CA MET A 1 -20.22 4.81 -20.46
C MET A 1 -19.62 6.11 -19.98
N ASN A 2 -19.63 6.36 -18.66
CA ASN A 2 -19.27 7.67 -18.10
C ASN A 2 -17.74 7.76 -17.92
N PRO A 3 -17.04 8.73 -18.54
CA PRO A 3 -15.57 8.88 -18.53
C PRO A 3 -14.94 9.23 -17.17
N ALA A 4 -15.69 9.18 -16.08
CA ALA A 4 -15.28 9.70 -14.76
C ALA A 4 -14.46 8.71 -13.90
N SER A 5 -14.44 7.40 -14.20
CA SER A 5 -13.75 6.40 -13.37
C SER A 5 -12.32 6.07 -13.78
N LYS A 6 -11.81 6.68 -14.86
CA LYS A 6 -10.38 6.64 -15.22
C LYS A 6 -9.53 7.69 -14.47
N LEU A 7 -10.14 8.42 -13.53
CA LEU A 7 -9.60 9.67 -12.99
C LEU A 7 -8.88 9.62 -11.63
N GLN A 8 -8.63 8.45 -11.04
CA GLN A 8 -8.14 8.40 -9.65
C GLN A 8 -6.67 8.01 -9.42
N TYR A 9 -5.84 7.88 -10.45
CA TYR A 9 -4.38 7.84 -10.23
C TYR A 9 -3.59 8.44 -11.39
N GLY A 10 -4.02 8.17 -12.63
CA GLY A 10 -3.40 8.74 -13.83
C GLY A 10 -3.52 10.26 -13.95
N ASP A 11 -4.58 10.88 -13.40
CA ASP A 11 -4.76 12.33 -13.39
C ASP A 11 -3.95 13.08 -12.32
N ARG A 12 -3.18 12.36 -11.51
CA ARG A 12 -2.38 12.91 -10.41
C ARG A 12 -0.93 13.22 -10.80
N PHE A 13 -0.53 12.87 -12.03
CA PHE A 13 0.74 13.22 -12.65
C PHE A 13 0.45 13.92 -13.98
N GLY A 14 1.22 14.96 -14.29
CA GLY A 14 0.92 15.91 -15.38
C GLY A 14 0.52 15.24 -16.70
N ASP A 15 -0.30 15.92 -17.50
CA ASP A 15 -0.81 15.41 -18.78
C ASP A 15 0.28 14.90 -19.74
N GLU A 16 1.54 15.27 -19.53
CA GLU A 16 2.70 14.75 -20.25
C GLU A 16 3.12 13.32 -19.85
N VAL A 17 3.00 12.93 -18.58
CA VAL A 17 3.26 11.53 -18.18
C VAL A 17 2.19 10.61 -18.74
N LYS A 18 0.95 11.12 -18.85
CA LYS A 18 -0.11 10.46 -19.58
C LYS A 18 0.22 10.31 -21.07
N LYS A 19 0.93 11.24 -21.72
CA LYS A 19 1.34 11.09 -23.13
C LYS A 19 2.34 9.94 -23.33
N ILE A 20 3.26 9.72 -22.38
CA ILE A 20 4.21 8.60 -22.43
C ILE A 20 3.49 7.26 -22.23
N ALA A 21 2.49 7.19 -21.34
CA ALA A 21 1.68 5.98 -21.10
C ALA A 21 0.60 5.73 -22.16
N ARG A 22 -0.02 6.77 -22.72
CA ARG A 22 -1.12 6.68 -23.71
C ARG A 22 -0.71 6.12 -25.06
N SER A 23 0.59 6.11 -25.40
CA SER A 23 1.07 5.45 -26.61
C SER A 23 0.96 3.91 -26.53
N ALA A 24 0.68 3.33 -25.36
CA ALA A 24 0.77 1.88 -25.17
C ALA A 24 -0.57 1.12 -25.07
N LEU A 25 -1.64 1.62 -24.43
CA LEU A 25 -2.73 0.72 -23.99
C LEU A 25 -4.15 1.30 -24.11
N SER A 26 -4.77 1.00 -25.25
CA SER A 26 -6.22 0.83 -25.37
C SER A 26 -6.65 -0.43 -24.61
N VAL A 27 -7.85 -0.41 -24.00
CA VAL A 27 -8.67 -1.53 -23.48
C VAL A 27 -8.75 -1.71 -21.94
N ALA A 28 -10.03 -1.73 -21.51
CA ALA A 28 -10.67 -2.36 -20.34
C ALA A 28 -10.65 -1.69 -18.94
N SER A 29 -11.78 -1.89 -18.26
CA SER A 29 -12.41 -1.11 -17.19
C SER A 29 -13.37 -1.99 -16.39
N VAL A 30 -13.41 -1.89 -15.04
CA VAL A 30 -14.62 -1.85 -14.15
C VAL A 30 -14.20 -1.38 -12.73
N SER A 31 -14.86 -0.38 -12.12
CA SER A 31 -14.98 -0.20 -10.65
C SER A 31 -16.04 0.85 -10.26
N SER A 32 -16.97 0.48 -9.39
CA SER A 32 -17.85 1.37 -8.61
C SER A 32 -18.20 0.82 -7.20
N GLU A 33 -17.51 -0.23 -6.73
CA GLU A 33 -17.78 -0.87 -5.42
C GLU A 33 -16.73 -0.56 -4.34
N ALA A 34 -15.52 -0.17 -4.73
CA ALA A 34 -14.39 0.00 -3.81
C ALA A 34 -14.53 1.23 -2.86
N GLU A 35 -15.10 2.34 -3.33
CA GLU A 35 -15.27 3.56 -2.52
C GLU A 35 -16.32 3.36 -1.42
N VAL A 36 -17.44 2.71 -1.76
CA VAL A 36 -18.52 2.37 -0.81
C VAL A 36 -18.05 1.37 0.23
N ALA A 37 -17.14 0.46 -0.13
CA ALA A 37 -16.48 -0.41 0.83
C ALA A 37 -15.61 0.43 1.79
N SER A 38 -14.68 1.25 1.29
CA SER A 38 -13.72 1.97 2.16
C SER A 38 -14.34 2.84 3.27
N ALA A 39 -15.47 3.51 3.00
CA ALA A 39 -16.19 4.38 3.94
C ALA A 39 -17.03 3.59 4.96
N ARG A 40 -17.46 2.38 4.62
CA ARG A 40 -18.24 1.52 5.53
C ARG A 40 -17.37 0.92 6.63
N TYR A 41 -16.08 0.66 6.40
CA TYR A 41 -15.23 -0.10 7.34
C TYR A 41 -14.65 0.74 8.48
N ALA A 42 -14.39 2.04 8.27
CA ALA A 42 -13.96 2.94 9.36
C ALA A 42 -14.97 2.97 10.52
N ARG A 43 -16.26 2.92 10.18
CA ARG A 43 -17.38 2.82 11.13
C ARG A 43 -17.37 1.55 12.00
N TRP A 44 -16.70 0.47 11.59
CA TRP A 44 -16.89 -0.85 12.20
C TRP A 44 -16.07 -1.12 13.47
N PHE A 45 -14.98 -0.36 13.69
CA PHE A 45 -14.08 -0.56 14.83
C PHE A 45 -14.17 0.55 15.90
N SER A 46 -14.46 1.79 15.51
CA SER A 46 -14.49 2.96 16.41
C SER A 46 -15.86 3.61 16.60
N GLY A 47 -16.89 3.17 15.86
CA GLY A 47 -18.26 3.67 16.04
C GLY A 47 -18.51 5.11 15.58
N GLU A 48 -17.60 5.74 14.85
CA GLU A 48 -17.71 7.15 14.46
C GLU A 48 -18.69 7.42 13.31
N THR A 49 -19.32 8.59 13.38
CA THR A 49 -20.29 9.11 12.42
C THR A 49 -19.63 9.36 11.07
N GLY A 50 -19.87 8.43 10.14
CA GLY A 50 -19.42 8.47 8.76
C GLY A 50 -19.86 9.69 7.96
N GLU A 51 -19.13 10.78 8.18
CA GLU A 51 -18.69 11.61 7.09
C GLU A 51 -17.71 10.79 6.23
N PRO A 52 -17.84 10.80 4.90
CA PRO A 52 -16.81 10.26 4.04
C PRO A 52 -15.57 11.14 4.22
N GLU A 53 -14.63 10.69 5.05
CA GLU A 53 -13.32 11.33 5.06
C GLU A 53 -12.73 11.21 3.64
N PRO A 54 -12.42 12.34 3.00
CA PRO A 54 -11.90 12.33 1.65
C PRO A 54 -10.59 11.53 1.66
N MET A 55 -10.47 10.54 0.79
CA MET A 55 -9.16 10.00 0.45
C MET A 55 -8.29 11.19 0.00
N ALA A 56 -7.31 11.54 0.84
CA ALA A 56 -6.25 12.49 0.59
C ALA A 56 -6.68 13.92 0.21
N THR A 57 -6.71 14.81 1.20
CA THR A 57 -6.48 16.27 0.99
C THR A 57 -5.07 16.57 0.46
N SER A 58 -4.23 15.55 0.31
CA SER A 58 -2.82 15.60 -0.07
C SER A 58 -2.53 15.77 -1.56
N ALA A 59 -3.53 15.82 -2.45
CA ALA A 59 -3.29 16.06 -3.88
C ALA A 59 -2.52 17.37 -4.15
N LYS A 60 -2.69 18.37 -3.28
CA LYS A 60 -1.91 19.63 -3.30
C LYS A 60 -0.45 19.47 -2.87
N LYS A 61 -0.09 18.35 -2.24
CA LYS A 61 1.25 18.05 -1.72
C LYS A 61 2.14 17.33 -2.74
N PHE A 62 1.57 16.83 -3.84
CA PHE A 62 2.37 16.11 -4.83
C PHE A 62 3.15 17.07 -5.73
N ARG A 63 4.43 16.76 -5.91
CA ARG A 63 5.29 17.43 -6.86
C ARG A 63 4.98 16.95 -8.27
N LEU A 64 4.74 17.90 -9.17
CA LEU A 64 4.51 17.61 -10.57
C LEU A 64 5.75 16.98 -11.21
N ILE A 65 5.54 15.90 -11.98
CA ILE A 65 6.55 15.27 -12.82
C ILE A 65 6.23 15.59 -14.29
N THR A 66 7.19 16.15 -15.03
CA THR A 66 7.04 16.50 -16.45
C THR A 66 8.09 15.77 -17.31
N ALA A 67 7.87 15.69 -18.62
CA ALA A 67 8.77 14.96 -19.51
C ALA A 67 10.15 15.63 -19.66
N ASN A 68 10.24 16.92 -19.36
CA ASN A 68 11.45 17.72 -19.51
C ASN A 68 12.35 17.74 -18.25
N MET A 69 11.95 17.06 -17.18
CA MET A 69 12.74 17.00 -15.95
C MET A 69 13.98 16.12 -16.14
N ALA A 70 15.09 16.52 -15.52
CA ALA A 70 16.26 15.65 -15.43
C ALA A 70 15.91 14.39 -14.63
N VAL A 71 16.56 13.26 -14.94
CA VAL A 71 16.29 11.97 -14.26
C VAL A 71 16.44 12.09 -12.75
N ALA A 72 17.43 12.85 -12.26
CA ALA A 72 17.62 13.10 -10.84
C ALA A 72 16.41 13.81 -10.20
N ASP A 73 15.82 14.79 -10.89
CA ASP A 73 14.63 15.50 -10.43
C ASP A 73 13.39 14.61 -10.44
N VAL A 74 13.25 13.74 -11.46
CA VAL A 74 12.18 12.73 -11.51
C VAL A 74 12.28 11.81 -10.30
N ILE A 75 13.47 11.27 -10.01
CA ILE A 75 13.72 10.41 -8.85
C ILE A 75 13.35 11.13 -7.54
N ALA A 76 13.80 12.38 -7.38
CA ALA A 76 13.51 13.17 -6.18
C ALA A 76 12.01 13.41 -6.00
N ALA A 77 11.32 13.85 -7.06
CA ALA A 77 9.88 14.09 -7.04
C ALA A 77 9.08 12.80 -6.78
N THR A 78 9.49 11.68 -7.39
CA THR A 78 8.83 10.39 -7.14
C THR A 78 9.03 9.92 -5.71
N LYS A 79 10.23 10.07 -5.13
CA LYS A 79 10.47 9.73 -3.71
C LYS A 79 9.60 10.56 -2.78
N GLU A 80 9.48 11.86 -3.04
CA GLU A 80 8.63 12.77 -2.26
C GLU A 80 7.16 12.37 -2.36
N ASN A 81 6.65 12.16 -3.58
CA ASN A 81 5.27 11.73 -3.82
C ASN A 81 4.96 10.37 -3.17
N LEU A 82 5.90 9.41 -3.24
CA LEU A 82 5.78 8.11 -2.57
C LEU A 82 5.76 8.26 -1.05
N SER A 83 6.57 9.15 -0.48
CA SER A 83 6.54 9.42 0.97
C SER A 83 5.20 9.99 1.41
N VAL A 84 4.61 10.93 0.66
CA VAL A 84 3.26 11.45 0.94
C VAL A 84 2.22 10.34 0.82
N LEU A 85 2.29 9.50 -0.22
CA LEU A 85 1.40 8.34 -0.38
C LEU A 85 1.52 7.35 0.79
N GLY A 86 2.75 7.09 1.26
CA GLY A 86 2.99 6.24 2.42
C GLY A 86 2.45 6.85 3.71
N ASP A 87 2.59 8.16 3.88
CA ASP A 87 2.05 8.91 5.01
C ASP A 87 0.53 8.78 5.09
N ASP A 88 -0.15 9.12 3.99
CA ASP A 88 -1.60 9.01 3.84
C ASP A 88 -2.07 7.55 4.06
N ALA A 89 -1.34 6.56 3.52
CA ALA A 89 -1.67 5.15 3.70
C ALA A 89 -1.53 4.72 5.18
N SER A 90 -0.45 5.13 5.85
CA SER A 90 -0.26 4.81 7.27
C SER A 90 -1.38 5.38 8.13
N GLU A 91 -1.80 6.62 7.88
CA GLU A 91 -2.88 7.27 8.63
C GLU A 91 -4.22 6.57 8.35
N LEU A 92 -4.52 6.32 7.07
CA LEU A 92 -5.74 5.63 6.63
C LEU A 92 -5.90 4.24 7.26
N PHE A 93 -4.82 3.45 7.29
CA PHE A 93 -4.89 2.10 7.85
C PHE A 93 -4.91 2.16 9.37
N ALA A 94 -4.03 2.94 10.01
CA ALA A 94 -3.93 3.00 11.47
C ALA A 94 -5.24 3.48 12.12
N SER A 95 -5.94 4.47 11.54
CA SER A 95 -7.21 4.96 12.06
C SER A 95 -8.34 3.92 12.04
N LYS A 96 -8.20 2.88 11.20
CA LYS A 96 -9.18 1.80 11.04
C LYS A 96 -8.80 0.51 11.76
N LEU A 97 -7.64 0.47 12.41
CA LEU A 97 -7.18 -0.72 13.12
C LEU A 97 -7.86 -0.84 14.49
N PRO A 98 -8.07 -2.08 14.98
CA PRO A 98 -8.59 -2.29 16.32
C PRO A 98 -7.69 -1.66 17.39
N THR A 99 -8.30 -1.19 18.49
CA THR A 99 -7.56 -0.68 19.65
C THR A 99 -6.53 -1.71 20.13
N GLY A 100 -5.32 -1.24 20.43
CA GLY A 100 -4.21 -2.10 20.87
C GLY A 100 -3.48 -2.82 19.73
N HIS A 101 -3.72 -2.46 18.46
CA HIS A 101 -2.92 -2.95 17.35
C HIS A 101 -1.43 -2.62 17.54
N ARG A 102 -0.56 -3.46 16.97
CA ARG A 102 0.90 -3.31 17.08
C ARG A 102 1.57 -2.66 15.86
N MET A 103 0.78 -2.26 14.86
CA MET A 103 1.32 -1.55 13.69
C MET A 103 1.97 -0.23 14.10
N ARG A 104 3.19 0.01 13.60
CA ARG A 104 3.93 1.25 13.76
C ARG A 104 4.07 1.94 12.41
N LYS A 105 3.97 3.27 12.40
CA LYS A 105 4.24 4.10 11.22
C LYS A 105 5.73 4.01 10.88
N ALA A 106 6.05 3.70 9.62
CA ALA A 106 7.43 3.55 9.17
C ALA A 106 7.53 3.94 7.68
N ILE A 107 7.76 5.24 7.42
CA ILE A 107 7.77 5.79 6.06
C ILE A 107 9.17 5.67 5.45
N ARG A 108 9.30 4.87 4.39
CA ARG A 108 10.53 4.77 3.59
C ARG A 108 10.20 4.57 2.12
N SER A 109 10.50 5.57 1.30
CA SER A 109 10.32 5.50 -0.16
C SER A 109 11.55 4.94 -0.86
N SER A 110 11.31 4.13 -1.90
CA SER A 110 12.33 3.55 -2.77
C SER A 110 11.84 3.60 -4.21
N ILE A 111 12.79 3.69 -5.14
CA ILE A 111 12.54 3.86 -6.58
C ILE A 111 12.99 2.61 -7.31
N LEU A 112 12.28 2.26 -8.38
CA LEU A 112 12.70 1.24 -9.31
C LEU A 112 13.86 1.78 -10.17
N PRO A 113 15.06 1.17 -10.12
CA PRO A 113 16.24 1.71 -10.81
C PRO A 113 16.04 1.90 -12.32
N ASN A 114 15.29 0.99 -12.95
CA ASN A 114 15.06 0.99 -14.40
C ASN A 114 13.85 1.84 -14.82
N VAL A 115 13.02 2.28 -13.88
CA VAL A 115 11.81 3.07 -14.15
C VAL A 115 11.68 4.13 -13.05
N PRO A 116 12.41 5.26 -13.16
CA PRO A 116 12.65 6.18 -12.05
C PRO A 116 11.41 6.92 -11.54
N TYR A 117 10.32 6.90 -12.32
CA TYR A 117 9.03 7.44 -11.92
C TYR A 117 8.14 6.44 -11.17
N LEU A 118 8.57 5.17 -11.05
CA LEU A 118 7.88 4.13 -10.30
C LEU A 118 8.68 3.72 -9.06
N GLY A 119 7.99 3.23 -8.05
CA GLY A 119 8.58 2.83 -6.79
C GLY A 119 7.56 2.41 -5.74
N THR A 120 8.06 2.24 -4.54
CA THR A 120 7.29 1.75 -3.40
C THR A 120 7.57 2.61 -2.18
N CYS A 121 6.58 2.77 -1.31
CA CYS A 121 6.78 3.31 0.02
C CYS A 121 6.39 2.26 1.05
N LYS A 122 7.33 1.92 1.94
CA LYS A 122 6.97 1.31 3.23
C LYS A 122 6.15 2.34 3.99
N PHE A 123 5.01 1.94 4.53
CA PHE A 123 4.19 2.84 5.35
C PHE A 123 4.00 2.35 6.78
N GLY A 124 4.19 1.05 7.03
CA GLY A 124 4.13 0.53 8.38
C GLY A 124 4.84 -0.80 8.57
N GLU A 125 4.94 -1.21 9.83
CA GLU A 125 5.50 -2.49 10.22
C GLU A 125 4.91 -3.01 11.52
N VAL A 126 4.98 -4.34 11.70
CA VAL A 126 4.63 -5.04 12.94
C VAL A 126 5.74 -6.02 13.26
N VAL A 127 6.31 -5.95 14.46
CA VAL A 127 7.20 -6.99 14.97
C VAL A 127 6.37 -8.21 15.33
N THR A 128 6.59 -9.32 14.63
CA THR A 128 5.85 -10.58 14.80
C THR A 128 6.59 -11.58 15.68
N GLY A 129 7.91 -11.45 15.80
CA GLY A 129 8.74 -12.31 16.66
C GLY A 129 10.04 -11.62 17.07
N ARG A 130 10.59 -12.05 18.20
CA ARG A 130 11.91 -11.62 18.69
C ARG A 130 12.72 -12.87 19.03
N GLY A 131 13.73 -13.15 18.21
CA GLY A 131 14.72 -14.16 18.54
C GLY A 131 15.83 -13.55 19.39
N GLN A 132 16.87 -14.36 19.63
CA GLN A 132 18.04 -13.88 20.35
C GLN A 132 18.74 -12.78 19.53
N ASP A 133 19.05 -13.02 18.27
CA ASP A 133 19.84 -12.10 17.44
C ASP A 133 19.09 -11.49 16.25
N ASP A 134 17.81 -11.84 16.08
CA ASP A 134 16.98 -11.42 14.98
C ASP A 134 15.56 -10.99 15.39
N LEU A 135 14.89 -10.29 14.48
CA LEU A 135 13.52 -9.82 14.60
C LEU A 135 12.74 -10.29 13.38
N ALA A 136 11.65 -11.03 13.63
CA ALA A 136 10.66 -11.30 12.60
C ALA A 136 9.71 -10.09 12.52
N VAL A 137 9.54 -9.55 11.33
CA VAL A 137 8.74 -8.34 11.07
C VAL A 137 7.88 -8.54 9.84
N THR A 138 6.62 -8.13 9.93
CA THR A 138 5.77 -7.90 8.75
C THR A 138 5.84 -6.42 8.39
N GLN A 139 6.37 -6.09 7.22
CA GLN A 139 6.38 -4.72 6.70
C GLN A 139 5.30 -4.53 5.64
N MET A 140 4.65 -3.37 5.65
CA MET A 140 3.56 -3.01 4.75
C MET A 140 3.98 -1.91 3.79
N PHE A 141 3.59 -2.06 2.53
CA PHE A 141 4.00 -1.21 1.43
C PHE A 141 2.84 -0.82 0.52
N ILE A 142 2.98 0.37 -0.06
CA ILE A 142 2.20 0.86 -1.19
C ILE A 142 3.14 1.05 -2.38
N ALA A 143 2.77 0.56 -3.55
CA ALA A 143 3.45 0.80 -4.82
C ALA A 143 2.60 1.72 -5.70
N ASN A 144 3.27 2.52 -6.53
CA ASN A 144 2.63 3.28 -7.61
C ASN A 144 2.64 2.52 -8.96
N PHE A 145 2.73 1.19 -8.89
CA PHE A 145 2.70 0.27 -10.02
C PHE A 145 2.07 -1.07 -9.61
N GLU A 146 1.72 -1.90 -10.59
CA GLU A 146 1.34 -3.29 -10.38
C GLU A 146 2.47 -4.22 -10.82
N GLY A 147 2.71 -5.26 -10.02
CA GLY A 147 3.76 -6.24 -10.32
C GLY A 147 3.61 -7.55 -9.57
N ASP A 148 4.55 -8.44 -9.86
CA ASP A 148 4.81 -9.63 -9.08
C ASP A 148 6.00 -9.39 -8.13
N LEU A 149 5.98 -10.11 -7.02
CA LEU A 149 7.01 -10.04 -5.98
C LEU A 149 7.81 -11.33 -6.02
N ASP A 150 9.13 -11.21 -6.12
CA ASP A 150 10.05 -12.34 -6.10
C ASP A 150 10.97 -12.24 -4.88
N THR A 151 10.73 -13.11 -3.90
CA THR A 151 11.50 -13.15 -2.65
C THR A 151 12.70 -14.09 -2.71
N THR A 152 12.91 -14.82 -3.82
CA THR A 152 13.90 -15.91 -3.91
C THR A 152 15.35 -15.43 -3.97
N ALA A 153 15.60 -14.27 -4.57
CA ALA A 153 16.95 -13.74 -4.81
C ALA A 153 17.44 -12.77 -3.73
N GLY A 154 17.08 -12.98 -2.46
CA GLY A 154 17.56 -12.15 -1.34
C GLY A 154 17.22 -10.66 -1.48
N GLY A 155 16.15 -10.33 -2.21
CA GLY A 155 15.67 -8.97 -2.47
C GLY A 155 16.22 -8.34 -3.75
N VAL A 156 17.20 -8.95 -4.41
CA VAL A 156 17.67 -8.54 -5.74
C VAL A 156 16.56 -8.83 -6.74
N ASN A 157 16.06 -7.82 -7.44
CA ASN A 157 14.90 -7.91 -8.36
C ASN A 157 13.58 -8.29 -7.68
N LEU A 158 13.37 -7.88 -6.43
CA LEU A 158 12.11 -8.10 -5.70
C LEU A 158 10.86 -7.73 -6.52
N TYR A 159 10.95 -6.70 -7.35
CA TYR A 159 9.81 -6.19 -8.13
C TYR A 159 9.92 -6.61 -9.60
N LYS A 160 8.93 -7.39 -10.05
CA LYS A 160 8.69 -7.65 -11.47
C LYS A 160 7.45 -6.88 -11.92
N THR A 161 7.66 -5.66 -12.42
CA THR A 161 6.58 -4.80 -12.91
C THR A 161 5.86 -5.47 -14.09
N ARG A 162 4.52 -5.55 -14.03
CA ARG A 162 3.71 -6.07 -15.16
C ARG A 162 3.54 -5.05 -16.27
N SER A 163 3.46 -3.77 -15.89
CA SER A 163 3.42 -2.63 -16.79
C SER A 163 4.38 -1.54 -16.31
N ARG A 164 4.72 -0.62 -17.22
CA ARG A 164 5.41 0.64 -16.92
C ARG A 164 4.44 1.79 -16.67
N ASP A 165 3.14 1.50 -16.65
CA ASP A 165 2.09 2.46 -16.33
C ASP A 165 1.97 2.67 -14.82
N PHE A 166 1.45 3.83 -14.46
CA PHE A 166 1.05 4.08 -13.09
C PHE A 166 -0.15 3.24 -12.71
N ASP A 167 -0.04 2.62 -11.54
CA ASP A 167 -1.10 1.83 -10.94
C ASP A 167 -0.96 1.89 -9.41
N GLN A 168 -1.76 1.13 -8.68
CA GLN A 168 -1.62 1.01 -7.24
C GLN A 168 -1.68 -0.45 -6.81
N MET A 169 -0.77 -0.81 -5.91
CA MET A 169 -0.76 -2.10 -5.26
C MET A 169 -0.34 -1.96 -3.80
N PHE A 170 -1.07 -2.61 -2.91
CA PHE A 170 -0.67 -2.81 -1.52
C PHE A 170 -0.08 -4.20 -1.36
N PHE A 171 0.98 -4.32 -0.59
CA PHE A 171 1.57 -5.61 -0.28
C PHE A 171 2.24 -5.62 1.08
N GLY A 172 2.37 -6.82 1.64
CA GLY A 172 3.08 -7.07 2.88
C GLY A 172 4.17 -8.11 2.68
N LEU A 173 5.30 -7.94 3.37
CA LEU A 173 6.44 -8.85 3.33
C LEU A 173 6.79 -9.29 4.74
N HIS A 174 6.99 -10.60 4.92
CA HIS A 174 7.55 -11.18 6.12
C HIS A 174 9.07 -11.22 5.99
N LEU A 175 9.74 -10.56 6.91
CA LEU A 175 11.17 -10.30 6.88
C LEU A 175 11.80 -10.73 8.18
N ILE A 176 13.04 -11.16 8.09
CA ILE A 176 13.94 -11.39 9.21
C ILE A 176 14.97 -10.25 9.17
N LEU A 177 15.04 -9.49 10.25
CA LEU A 177 15.97 -8.38 10.41
C LEU A 177 16.96 -8.70 11.54
N ASP A 178 18.16 -8.15 11.48
CA ASP A 178 19.07 -8.19 12.62
C ASP A 178 18.60 -7.23 13.74
N ARG A 179 19.29 -7.23 14.88
CA ARG A 179 19.01 -6.30 15.99
C ARG A 179 19.13 -4.81 15.63
N ASN A 180 19.86 -4.48 14.56
CA ASN A 180 20.03 -3.11 14.07
C ASN A 180 18.96 -2.73 13.04
N GLY A 181 18.06 -3.67 12.67
CA GLY A 181 17.04 -3.48 11.66
C GLY A 181 17.53 -3.65 10.22
N ASN A 182 18.73 -4.20 10.02
CA ASN A 182 19.23 -4.57 8.70
C ASN A 182 18.50 -5.81 8.20
N PHE A 183 18.19 -5.82 6.91
CA PHE A 183 17.58 -6.97 6.26
C PHE A 183 18.56 -8.16 6.24
N LEU A 184 18.12 -9.31 6.75
CA LEU A 184 18.84 -10.58 6.66
C LEU A 184 18.25 -11.46 5.55
N SER A 185 16.94 -11.71 5.62
CA SER A 185 16.25 -12.55 4.63
C SER A 185 14.73 -12.32 4.66
N PHE A 186 14.03 -12.88 3.68
CA PHE A 186 12.58 -13.07 3.79
C PHE A 186 12.29 -14.28 4.68
N ASN A 187 11.19 -14.23 5.41
CA ASN A 187 10.69 -15.40 6.13
C ASN A 187 9.79 -16.23 5.21
N HIS A 188 10.38 -17.21 4.52
CA HIS A 188 9.68 -18.05 3.55
C HIS A 188 8.69 -19.05 4.17
N GLU A 189 8.72 -19.24 5.50
CA GLU A 189 7.78 -20.12 6.20
C GLU A 189 6.39 -19.48 6.38
N LEU A 190 6.29 -18.16 6.16
CA LEU A 190 5.06 -17.40 6.33
C LEU A 190 4.54 -16.87 5.00
N GLY A 191 3.21 -16.93 4.83
CA GLY A 191 2.54 -16.46 3.63
C GLY A 191 2.91 -17.28 2.39
N ASP A 192 2.91 -16.64 1.23
CA ASP A 192 3.40 -17.23 -0.02
C ASP A 192 4.87 -16.87 -0.21
N ASN A 193 5.77 -17.76 0.22
CA ASN A 193 7.22 -17.57 0.17
C ASN A 193 7.70 -16.25 0.79
N GLY A 194 7.10 -15.80 1.90
CA GLY A 194 7.43 -14.54 2.56
C GLY A 194 6.62 -13.33 2.08
N VAL A 195 5.71 -13.50 1.13
CA VAL A 195 4.69 -12.50 0.78
C VAL A 195 3.48 -12.70 1.70
N ALA A 196 3.22 -11.72 2.57
CA ALA A 196 2.09 -11.76 3.50
C ALA A 196 0.76 -11.55 2.75
N PHE A 197 0.72 -10.57 1.85
CA PHE A 197 -0.41 -10.30 0.97
C PHE A 197 0.03 -9.44 -0.21
N LYS A 198 -0.76 -9.46 -1.28
CA LYS A 198 -0.63 -8.58 -2.45
C LYS A 198 -2.01 -8.31 -3.01
N THR A 199 -2.44 -7.05 -3.07
CA THR A 199 -3.79 -6.70 -3.51
C THR A 199 -3.89 -5.25 -3.99
N LYS A 200 -4.87 -4.97 -4.83
CA LYS A 200 -5.28 -3.60 -5.22
C LYS A 200 -6.48 -3.12 -4.40
N ASP A 201 -7.17 -4.06 -3.74
CA ASP A 201 -8.35 -3.75 -2.94
C ASP A 201 -7.95 -3.30 -1.53
N ILE A 202 -8.32 -2.07 -1.19
CA ILE A 202 -8.02 -1.44 0.10
C ILE A 202 -8.62 -2.24 1.26
N THR A 203 -9.80 -2.84 1.06
CA THR A 203 -10.50 -3.61 2.08
C THR A 203 -9.71 -4.87 2.45
N THR A 204 -9.25 -5.59 1.43
CA THR A 204 -8.40 -6.77 1.57
C THR A 204 -7.09 -6.40 2.23
N ALA A 205 -6.47 -5.28 1.84
CA ALA A 205 -5.26 -4.79 2.49
C ALA A 205 -5.51 -4.51 3.98
N LEU A 206 -6.60 -3.80 4.31
CA LEU A 206 -6.95 -3.48 5.70
C LEU A 206 -7.10 -4.73 6.57
N TYR A 207 -7.82 -5.75 6.09
CA TYR A 207 -7.98 -6.99 6.85
C TYR A 207 -6.66 -7.73 7.07
N ASN A 208 -5.80 -7.82 6.05
CA ASN A 208 -4.49 -8.43 6.19
C ASN A 208 -3.61 -7.66 7.20
N ILE A 209 -3.65 -6.33 7.16
CA ILE A 209 -2.91 -5.47 8.10
C ILE A 209 -3.49 -5.61 9.52
N ALA A 210 -4.80 -5.68 9.67
CA ALA A 210 -5.46 -5.90 10.95
C ALA A 210 -5.10 -7.27 11.54
N SER A 211 -5.08 -8.31 10.73
CA SER A 211 -4.66 -9.66 11.12
C SER A 211 -3.22 -9.64 11.61
N ALA A 212 -2.29 -9.10 10.80
CA ALA A 212 -0.88 -9.02 11.18
C ALA A 212 -0.65 -8.18 12.45
N SER A 213 -1.34 -7.05 12.59
CA SER A 213 -1.13 -6.11 13.69
C SER A 213 -1.75 -6.54 15.02
N THR A 214 -2.82 -7.34 14.99
CA THR A 214 -3.53 -7.81 16.20
C THR A 214 -3.25 -9.27 16.55
N GLY A 215 -2.80 -10.08 15.60
CA GLY A 215 -2.67 -11.52 15.74
C GLY A 215 -4.01 -12.28 15.67
N LEU A 216 -5.10 -11.61 15.32
CA LEU A 216 -6.42 -12.22 15.15
C LEU A 216 -6.55 -12.83 13.76
N SER A 217 -7.29 -13.93 13.65
CA SER A 217 -7.62 -14.49 12.33
C SER A 217 -8.56 -13.57 11.55
N MET A 218 -8.59 -13.76 10.22
CA MET A 218 -9.47 -13.01 9.33
C MET A 218 -10.94 -13.22 9.71
N GLU A 219 -11.32 -14.45 10.06
CA GLU A 219 -12.68 -14.81 10.50
C GLU A 219 -13.05 -14.08 11.79
N ALA A 220 -12.12 -14.01 12.76
CA ALA A 220 -12.35 -13.30 14.01
C ALA A 220 -12.53 -11.80 13.78
N LEU A 221 -11.76 -11.20 12.88
CA LEU A 221 -11.90 -9.80 12.50
C LEU A 221 -13.22 -9.53 11.78
N GLN A 222 -13.63 -10.42 10.86
CA GLN A 222 -14.91 -10.34 10.17
C GLN A 222 -16.09 -10.50 11.13
N ALA A 223 -16.00 -11.44 12.09
CA ALA A 223 -17.02 -11.65 13.11
C ALA A 223 -17.19 -10.42 14.01
N ARG A 224 -16.09 -9.80 14.44
CA ARG A 224 -16.12 -8.53 15.21
C ARG A 224 -16.77 -7.41 14.41
N ALA A 225 -16.39 -7.26 13.14
CA ALA A 225 -17.02 -6.29 12.25
C ALA A 225 -18.53 -6.54 12.08
N ALA A 226 -18.96 -7.80 12.01
CA ALA A 226 -20.37 -8.17 11.90
C ALA A 226 -21.15 -7.92 13.21
N ALA A 227 -20.53 -8.14 14.37
CA ALA A 227 -21.13 -7.88 15.67
C ALA A 227 -21.36 -6.37 15.89
N SER A 228 -20.38 -5.53 15.57
CA SER A 228 -20.52 -4.06 15.64
C SER A 228 -21.68 -3.55 14.77
N LYS A 229 -21.87 -4.13 13.57
CA LYS A 229 -23.00 -3.78 12.69
C LYS A 229 -24.37 -4.10 13.29
N LYS A 230 -24.47 -5.14 14.11
CA LYS A 230 -25.73 -5.52 14.77
C LYS A 230 -26.03 -4.62 15.96
N ALA A 231 -25.01 -4.14 16.68
CA ALA A 231 -25.17 -3.24 17.82
C ALA A 231 -25.52 -1.80 17.42
N MET A 232 -25.25 -1.40 16.18
CA MET A 232 -25.56 -0.08 15.63
C MET A 232 -26.93 0.01 14.91
N LYS A 233 -27.67 -1.11 14.82
CA LYS A 233 -29.04 -1.15 14.31
C LYS A 233 -30.02 -1.16 15.48
#